data_AF-A0A841UER1-F1
#
_entry.id   AF-A0A841UER1-F1
#
_cell.length_a   1.000
_cell.length_b   1.000
_cell.length_c   1.000
_cell.angle_alpha   90.00
_cell.angle_beta   90.00
_cell.angle_gamma   90.00
#
_symmetry.space_group_name_H-M   'P 1'
#
loop_
_entity.id
_entity.type
_entity.pdbx_description
1 polymer ?
#
loop_
_entity_poly.entity_id
_entity_poly.type
_entity_poly.pdbx_seq_one_letter_code
_entity_poly.pdbx_strand_id
1 'polypeptide(L)' 'MGDRFSPRYAKFLLVYTNQSISEISEYLIFNSQSYFTSVFKKETGKTPFEYRKSDL' A
#
# COMPACT_ATOMS: atom_id res chain seq x y z
N MET A 1 4.20 14.67 -11.57
CA MET A 1 3.52 13.89 -10.51
C MET A 1 4.01 12.45 -10.63
N GLY A 2 5.27 12.24 -10.25
CA GLY A 2 6.00 10.99 -10.41
C GLY A 2 7.10 10.98 -9.36
N ASP A 3 7.42 9.80 -8.85
CA ASP A 3 8.57 9.52 -7.97
C ASP A 3 8.48 9.93 -6.50
N ARG A 4 7.37 9.62 -5.79
CA ARG A 4 7.45 9.41 -4.33
C ARG A 4 6.65 8.25 -3.77
N PHE A 5 6.29 7.26 -4.60
CA PHE A 5 5.84 6.00 -4.05
C PHE A 5 7.05 5.23 -3.49
N SER A 6 7.09 5.06 -2.17
CA SER A 6 8.06 4.18 -1.51
C SER A 6 7.38 2.88 -1.10
N PRO A 7 7.63 1.75 -1.80
CA PRO A 7 7.04 0.46 -1.43
C PRO A 7 7.47 0.02 -0.03
N ARG A 8 8.63 0.46 0.46
CA ARG A 8 9.09 0.20 1.84
C ARG A 8 8.18 0.88 2.87
N TYR A 9 7.80 2.13 2.61
CA TYR A 9 6.94 2.88 3.52
C TYR A 9 5.50 2.37 3.49
N ALA A 10 4.99 2.01 2.32
CA ALA A 10 3.67 1.36 2.20
C ALA A 10 3.61 0.03 2.98
N LYS A 11 4.67 -0.80 2.90
CA LYS A 11 4.78 -2.03 3.71
C LYS A 11 4.78 -1.73 5.20
N PHE A 12 5.52 -0.71 5.64
CA PHE A 12 5.55 -0.29 7.05
C PHE A 12 4.14 0.08 7.54
N LEU A 13 3.40 0.91 6.79
CA LEU A 13 2.04 1.29 7.16
C LEU A 13 1.09 0.08 7.22
N LEU A 14 1.24 -0.88 6.32
CA LEU A 14 0.41 -2.09 6.32
C LEU A 14 0.63 -3.00 7.52
N VAL A 15 1.88 -3.09 8.02
CA VAL A 15 2.26 -4.00 9.12
C VAL A 15 2.13 -3.34 10.48
N TYR A 16 2.58 -2.09 10.61
CA TYR A 16 2.71 -1.43 11.92
C TYR A 16 1.56 -0.48 12.25
N THR A 17 0.55 -0.39 11.39
CA THR A 17 -0.65 0.42 11.64
C THR A 17 -1.93 -0.35 11.34
N ASN A 18 -3.01 0.05 12.00
CA ASN A 18 -4.36 -0.46 11.76
C ASN A 18 -5.13 0.33 10.70
N GLN A 19 -4.47 1.21 9.95
CA GLN A 19 -5.12 2.00 8.90
C GLN A 19 -5.69 1.08 7.81
N SER A 20 -6.88 1.36 7.32
CA SER A 20 -7.44 0.64 6.18
C SER A 20 -6.61 0.84 4.91
N ILE A 21 -6.79 -0.04 3.92
CA ILE A 21 -6.09 0.09 2.62
C ILE A 21 -6.49 1.39 1.91
N SER A 22 -7.71 1.90 2.13
CA SER A 22 -8.15 3.20 1.61
C SER A 22 -7.39 4.34 2.28
N GLU A 23 -7.31 4.36 3.61
CA GLU A 23 -6.59 5.41 4.35
C GLU A 23 -5.11 5.47 3.96
N ILE A 24 -4.45 4.31 3.79
CA ILE A 24 -3.06 4.22 3.34
C ILE A 24 -2.92 4.76 1.91
N SER A 25 -3.87 4.43 1.02
CA SER A 25 -3.90 4.95 -0.35
C SER A 25 -4.01 6.47 -0.36
N GLU A 26 -4.92 7.04 0.42
CA GLU A 26 -5.12 8.49 0.54
C GLU A 26 -3.88 9.17 1.15
N TYR A 27 -3.31 8.58 2.20
CA TYR A 27 -2.10 9.09 2.87
C TYR A 27 -0.88 9.11 1.94
N LEU A 28 -0.78 8.13 1.03
CA LEU A 28 0.27 8.07 0.01
C LEU A 28 -0.09 8.86 -1.27
N ILE A 29 -1.17 9.65 -1.23
CA ILE A 29 -1.60 10.55 -2.31
C ILE A 29 -1.93 9.78 -3.59
N PHE A 30 -2.53 8.59 -3.46
CA PHE A 30 -3.11 7.87 -4.59
C PHE A 30 -4.54 8.34 -4.84
N ASN A 31 -4.86 8.56 -6.12
CA ASN A 31 -6.22 8.95 -6.53
C ASN A 31 -7.30 7.89 -6.26
N SER A 32 -6.90 6.64 -5.99
CA SER A 32 -7.81 5.54 -5.69
C SER A 32 -7.08 4.37 -5.04
N GLN A 33 -7.76 3.69 -4.11
CA GLN A 33 -7.32 2.43 -3.52
C GLN A 33 -6.97 1.37 -4.58
N SER A 34 -7.71 1.32 -5.69
CA SER A 34 -7.48 0.36 -6.77
C SER A 34 -6.15 0.63 -7.50
N TYR A 35 -5.82 1.91 -7.68
CA TYR A 35 -4.55 2.31 -8.29
C TYR A 35 -3.37 2.00 -7.34
N PHE A 36 -3.52 2.33 -6.06
CA PHE A 36 -2.56 1.94 -5.02
C PHE A 36 -2.33 0.42 -5.00
N THR A 37 -3.41 -0.37 -5.03
CA THR A 37 -3.33 -1.83 -5.02
C THR A 37 -2.58 -2.38 -6.23
N SER A 38 -2.85 -1.84 -7.42
CA SER A 38 -2.19 -2.25 -8.66
C SER A 38 -0.69 -1.92 -8.63
N VAL A 39 -0.33 -0.71 -8.20
CA VAL A 39 1.06 -0.28 -8.07
C VAL A 39 1.80 -1.08 -7.00
N PHE A 40 1.21 -1.23 -5.81
CA PHE A 40 1.79 -2.01 -4.73
C PHE A 40 2.00 -3.47 -5.14
N LYS A 41 1.05 -4.09 -5.85
CA LYS A 41 1.20 -5.45 -6.37
C LYS A 41 2.31 -5.54 -7.41
N LYS A 42 2.42 -4.56 -8.31
CA LYS A 42 3.50 -4.52 -9.30
C LYS A 42 4.88 -4.46 -8.64
N GLU A 43 5.02 -3.68 -7.58
CA GLU A 43 6.29 -3.43 -6.89
C GLU A 43 6.66 -4.53 -5.87
N THR A 44 5.68 -5.24 -5.31
CA THR A 44 5.90 -6.19 -4.20
C THR A 44 5.50 -7.63 -4.51
N GLY A 45 4.82 -7.87 -5.62
CA GLY A 45 4.29 -9.18 -6.04
C GLY A 45 2.99 -9.61 -5.34
N LYS A 46 2.53 -8.89 -4.31
CA LYS A 46 1.33 -9.22 -3.53
C LYS A 46 0.40 -8.02 -3.41
N THR A 47 -0.90 -8.23 -3.27
CA THR A 47 -1.81 -7.11 -2.95
C THR A 47 -1.56 -6.59 -1.53
N PRO A 48 -1.90 -5.33 -1.20
CA PRO A 48 -1.80 -4.80 0.16
C PRO A 48 -2.53 -5.65 1.21
N PHE A 49 -3.67 -6.22 0.83
CA PHE A 49 -4.47 -7.10 1.68
C PHE A 49 -3.75 -8.45 1.94
N GLU A 50 -3.26 -9.10 0.89
CA GLU A 50 -2.47 -10.34 1.02
C GLU A 50 -1.19 -10.11 1.82
N TYR A 51 -0.54 -8.96 1.63
CA TYR A 51 0.66 -8.58 2.35
C TYR A 51 0.37 -8.42 3.85
N ARG A 52 -0.67 -7.65 4.22
CA ARG A 52 -1.08 -7.48 5.62
C ARG A 52 -1.48 -8.79 6.29
N LYS A 53 -2.19 -9.67 5.56
CA LYS A 53 -2.60 -10.99 6.08
C LYS A 53 -1.44 -11.98 6.23
N SER A 54 -0.33 -11.77 5.51
CA SER A 54 0.84 -12.68 5.59
C SER A 54 1.69 -12.47 6.85
N ASP A 55 1.56 -11.34 7.54
CA ASP A 55 2.37 -10.94 8.72
C ASP A 55 1.58 -11.06 10.05
N LEU A 56 0.38 -11.66 10.02
CA LEU A 56 -0.44 -12.06 11.16
C LEU A 56 -0.59 -13.59 11.18
#